data_AF-A0A949MEA8-F1
#
_entry.id   AF-A0A949MEA8-F1
#
_cell.length_a   1.000
_cell.length_b   1.000
_cell.length_c   1.000
_cell.angle_alpha   90.00
_cell.angle_beta   90.00
_cell.angle_gamma   90.00
#
_symmetry.space_group_name_H-M   'P 1'
#
loop_
_entity.id
_entity.type
_entity.pdbx_description
1 polymer ?
#
loop_
_entity_poly.entity_id
_entity_poly.type
_entity_poly.pdbx_seq_one_letter_code
_entity_poly.pdbx_strand_id
1 'polypeptide(L)'
;MSANGVNSGAWLAFAELAGPMLLLMLVIGLGAGILQTATQVREASIPFVLKLGGLALVAMAAGPLMIGGVEHYAARLFNAIPGLLHG
;
A
#
# COMPACT_ATOMS: atom_id res chain seq x y z
N MET A 1 -11.17 21.04 14.29
CA MET A 1 -9.95 20.65 13.56
C MET A 1 -10.04 21.26 12.16
N SER A 2 -9.07 22.07 11.77
CA SER A 2 -9.03 22.70 10.43
C SER A 2 -9.01 21.61 9.34
N ALA A 3 -9.65 21.86 8.20
CA ALA A 3 -9.69 20.98 7.02
C ALA A 3 -8.31 20.41 6.63
N ASN A 4 -7.23 21.12 6.95
CA ASN A 4 -5.85 20.68 6.76
C ASN A 4 -5.49 19.42 7.56
N GLY A 5 -6.03 19.21 8.77
CA GLY A 5 -5.75 18.02 9.58
C GLY A 5 -6.39 16.74 9.03
N VAL A 6 -7.53 16.86 8.34
CA VAL A 6 -8.16 15.75 7.62
C VAL A 6 -7.35 15.41 6.37
N ASN A 7 -6.94 16.43 5.61
CA ASN A 7 -6.10 16.24 4.42
C ASN A 7 -4.78 15.51 4.78
N SER A 8 -4.03 16.00 5.77
CA SER A 8 -2.79 15.35 6.23
C SER A 8 -3.00 13.92 6.75
N GLY A 9 -4.13 13.65 7.41
CA GLY A 9 -4.50 12.31 7.86
C GLY A 9 -4.75 11.34 6.69
N ALA A 10 -5.30 11.84 5.57
CA ALA A 10 -5.56 11.04 4.39
C ALA A 10 -4.25 10.52 3.77
N TRP A 11 -3.25 11.39 3.59
CA TRP A 11 -1.96 11.00 3.01
C TRP A 11 -1.23 9.96 3.85
N LEU A 12 -1.31 10.07 5.18
CA LEU A 12 -0.72 9.09 6.09
C LEU A 12 -1.40 7.72 5.96
N ALA A 13 -2.74 7.69 5.92
CA ALA A 13 -3.49 6.47 5.72
C ALA A 13 -3.20 5.82 4.36
N PHE A 14 -3.06 6.63 3.30
CA PHE A 14 -2.63 6.15 1.99
C PHE A 14 -1.21 5.58 2.01
N ALA A 15 -0.28 6.22 2.71
CA ALA A 15 1.09 5.74 2.83
C ALA A 15 1.18 4.42 3.60
N GLU A 16 0.41 4.24 4.67
CA GLU A 16 0.33 2.99 5.43
C GLU A 16 -0.33 1.85 4.64
N LEU A 17 -1.36 2.17 3.84
CA LEU A 17 -2.05 1.22 2.99
C LEU A 17 -1.20 0.80 1.78
N ALA A 18 -0.68 1.75 1.03
CA ALA A 18 0.01 1.48 -0.24
C ALA A 18 1.52 1.23 -0.08
N GLY A 19 2.15 1.79 0.95
CA GLY A 19 3.60 1.77 1.15
C GLY A 19 4.22 0.36 1.15
N PRO A 20 3.76 -0.59 1.98
CA PRO A 20 4.33 -1.94 2.05
C PRO A 20 4.19 -2.68 0.71
N MET A 21 3.03 -2.53 0.07
CA MET A 21 2.71 -3.19 -1.20
C MET A 21 3.57 -2.65 -2.34
N LEU A 22 3.70 -1.33 -2.45
CA LEU A 22 4.47 -0.66 -3.50
C LEU A 22 5.95 -0.99 -3.40
N LEU A 23 6.51 -0.95 -2.18
CA LEU A 23 7.92 -1.27 -1.95
C LEU A 23 8.24 -2.71 -2.34
N LEU A 24 7.38 -3.65 -1.97
CA LEU A 24 7.55 -5.04 -2.36
C LEU A 24 7.45 -5.24 -3.87
N MET A 25 6.42 -4.68 -4.50
CA MET A 25 6.24 -4.79 -5.95
C MET A 25 7.40 -4.16 -6.73
N LEU A 26 7.99 -3.09 -6.19
CA LEU A 26 9.21 -2.50 -6.73
C LEU A 26 10.38 -3.47 -6.66
N VAL A 27 10.67 -4.04 -5.48
CA VAL A 27 11.79 -4.97 -5.28
C VAL A 27 11.63 -6.21 -6.17
N ILE A 28 10.45 -6.82 -6.19
CA ILE A 28 10.19 -8.03 -6.97
C ILE A 28 10.18 -7.72 -8.46
N GLY A 29 9.56 -6.62 -8.89
CA GLY A 29 9.53 -6.22 -10.29
C GLY A 29 10.93 -5.93 -10.83
N LEU A 30 11.75 -5.23 -10.05
CA LEU A 30 13.14 -4.94 -10.39
C LEU A 30 13.97 -6.22 -10.44
N GLY A 31 13.90 -7.06 -9.39
CA GLY A 31 14.65 -8.31 -9.32
C GLY A 31 14.28 -9.28 -10.45
N ALA A 32 12.98 -9.44 -10.73
CA ALA A 32 12.52 -10.27 -11.84
C ALA A 32 12.98 -9.74 -13.20
N GLY A 33 12.97 -8.41 -13.41
CA GLY A 33 13.45 -7.80 -14.65
C GLY A 33 14.95 -8.00 -14.89
N ILE A 34 15.75 -7.89 -13.83
CA ILE A 34 17.19 -8.20 -13.88
C ILE A 34 17.40 -9.67 -14.22
N LEU A 35 16.66 -10.58 -13.58
CA LEU A 35 16.79 -12.01 -13.85
C LEU A 35 16.47 -12.34 -15.32
N GLN A 36 15.38 -11.79 -15.85
CA GLN A 36 14.98 -12.00 -17.26
C GLN A 36 16.01 -11.49 -18.27
N THR A 37 16.64 -10.35 -17.96
CA THR A 37 17.66 -9.75 -18.84
C THR A 37 18.99 -10.48 -18.74
N ALA A 38 19.37 -10.94 -17.54
CA ALA A 38 20.65 -11.61 -17.29
C ALA A 38 20.71 -13.04 -17.85
N THR A 39 19.64 -13.82 -17.73
CA THR A 39 19.61 -15.23 -18.22
C THR A 39 18.98 -15.40 -19.60
N GLN A 40 18.55 -14.30 -20.24
CA GLN A 40 17.84 -14.30 -21.54
C GLN A 40 16.54 -15.12 -21.57
N VAL A 41 16.02 -15.55 -20.42
CA VAL A 41 14.73 -16.27 -20.32
C VAL A 41 13.59 -15.26 -20.33
N ARG A 42 12.80 -15.25 -21.41
CA ARG A 42 11.64 -14.36 -21.60
C ARG A 42 10.32 -15.14 -21.48
N GLU A 43 10.21 -15.93 -20.43
CA GLU A 43 8.96 -16.61 -20.10
C GLU A 43 8.12 -15.71 -19.20
N ALA A 44 6.89 -15.41 -19.64
CA ALA A 44 5.98 -14.52 -18.91
C ALA A 44 5.47 -15.12 -17.58
N SER A 45 5.61 -16.43 -17.38
CA SER A 45 5.11 -17.16 -16.20
C SER A 45 5.97 -16.96 -14.94
N ILE A 46 7.29 -16.94 -15.06
CA ILE A 46 8.23 -16.77 -13.93
C ILE A 46 8.01 -15.47 -13.14
N PRO A 47 7.98 -14.27 -13.76
CA PRO A 47 7.74 -13.03 -13.02
C PRO A 47 6.33 -12.98 -12.41
N PHE A 48 5.36 -13.66 -13.03
CA PHE A 48 4.00 -13.71 -12.53
C PHE A 48 3.93 -14.49 -11.20
N VAL A 49 4.53 -15.68 -11.16
CA VAL A 49 4.60 -16.50 -9.94
C VAL A 49 5.38 -15.78 -8.83
N LEU A 50 6.52 -15.16 -9.16
CA LEU A 50 7.32 -14.44 -8.17
C LEU A 50 6.56 -13.25 -7.57
N LYS A 51 5.83 -12.48 -8.40
CA LYS A 51 4.97 -11.38 -7.94
C LYS A 51 3.81 -11.87 -7.09
N LEU A 52 3.14 -12.96 -7.46
CA LEU A 52 2.05 -13.54 -6.68
C LEU A 52 2.51 -14.06 -5.32
N GLY A 53 3.65 -14.76 -5.27
CA GLY A 53 4.21 -15.25 -4.03
C GLY A 53 4.59 -14.11 -3.08
N GLY A 54 5.21 -13.06 -3.61
CA GLY A 54 5.50 -11.85 -2.84
C GLY A 54 4.24 -11.17 -2.32
N LEU A 55 3.25 -10.97 -3.19
CA LEU A 55 1.96 -10.38 -2.84
C LEU A 55 1.31 -11.10 -1.65
N ALA A 56 1.26 -12.44 -1.69
CA ALA A 56 0.73 -13.24 -0.60
C ALA A 56 1.51 -13.02 0.70
N LEU A 57 2.85 -12.98 0.63
CA LEU A 57 3.72 -12.82 1.79
C LEU A 57 3.55 -11.44 2.45
N VAL A 58 3.46 -10.37 1.65
CA VAL A 58 3.17 -9.02 2.17
C VAL A 58 1.74 -8.89 2.67
N ALA A 59 0.76 -9.48 2.01
CA ALA A 59 -0.62 -9.45 2.50
C ALA A 59 -0.72 -10.11 3.89
N MET A 60 0.01 -11.20 4.12
CA MET A 60 0.05 -11.87 5.42
C MET A 60 0.81 -11.05 6.48
N ALA A 61 1.96 -10.45 6.12
CA ALA A 61 2.80 -9.73 7.08
C ALA A 61 2.31 -8.31 7.39
N ALA A 62 1.86 -7.57 6.37
CA ALA A 62 1.48 -6.17 6.46
C ALA A 62 -0.04 -5.92 6.43
N GLY A 63 -0.85 -6.96 6.19
CA GLY A 63 -2.31 -6.86 6.16
C GLY A 63 -2.93 -6.12 7.35
N PRO A 64 -2.54 -6.42 8.61
CA PRO A 64 -3.08 -5.71 9.78
C PRO A 64 -2.77 -4.21 9.79
N LEU A 65 -1.56 -3.81 9.38
CA LEU A 65 -1.14 -2.40 9.34
C LEU A 65 -1.91 -1.63 8.25
N MET A 66 -2.08 -2.26 7.09
CA MET A 66 -2.79 -1.69 5.94
C MET A 66 -4.25 -1.38 6.27
N ILE A 67 -4.95 -2.31 6.94
CA ILE A 67 -6.35 -2.11 7.34
C ILE A 67 -6.44 -1.12 8.51
N GLY A 68 -5.52 -1.21 9.46
CA GLY A 68 -5.47 -0.33 10.63
C GLY A 68 -5.38 1.15 10.24
N GLY A 69 -4.54 1.51 9.26
CA GLY A 69 -4.41 2.90 8.81
C GLY A 69 -5.71 3.50 8.26
N VAL A 70 -6.46 2.69 7.48
CA VAL A 70 -7.76 3.09 6.93
C VAL A 70 -8.81 3.21 8.02
N GLU A 71 -8.85 2.27 8.97
CA GLU A 71 -9.78 2.29 10.10
C GLU A 71 -9.57 3.53 10.99
N HIS A 72 -8.31 3.84 11.33
CA HIS A 72 -7.96 5.02 12.12
C HIS A 72 -8.34 6.31 11.39
N TYR A 73 -8.13 6.38 10.08
CA TYR A 73 -8.51 7.54 9.29
C TYR A 73 -10.03 7.69 9.19
N ALA A 74 -10.76 6.60 8.95
CA ALA A 74 -12.22 6.60 8.92
C ALA A 74 -12.80 7.09 10.25
N ALA A 75 -12.32 6.58 11.39
CA ALA A 75 -12.75 7.01 12.71
C ALA A 75 -12.50 8.51 12.94
N ARG A 76 -11.33 9.03 12.55
CA ARG A 76 -11.02 10.47 12.63
C ARG A 76 -11.93 11.31 11.72
N LEU A 77 -12.22 10.81 10.52
CA LEU A 77 -13.10 11.48 9.57
C LEU A 77 -14.52 11.60 10.12
N PHE A 78 -15.10 10.52 10.64
CA PHE A 78 -16.43 10.54 11.24
C PHE A 78 -16.53 11.50 12.43
N ASN A 79 -15.51 11.54 13.29
CA ASN A 79 -15.45 12.50 14.41
C ASN A 79 -15.27 13.96 13.96
N ALA A 80 -14.72 14.19 12.76
CA ALA A 80 -14.54 15.53 12.22
C ALA A 80 -15.80 16.09 11.53
N ILE A 81 -16.74 15.23 11.07
CA ILE A 81 -17.98 15.64 10.37
C ILE A 81 -18.79 16.71 11.14
N PRO A 82 -19.09 16.56 12.44
CA PRO A 82 -19.90 17.53 13.17
C PRO A 82 -19.25 18.93 13.24
N GLY A 83 -17.91 18.98 13.24
CA GLY A 83 -17.13 20.22 13.26
C GLY A 83 -16.97 20.88 11.88
N LEU A 84 -17.24 20.15 10.79
CA LEU A 84 -17.27 20.68 9.42
C LEU A 84 -18.66 21.20 9.02
N LEU A 85 -19.70 20.81 9.74
CA LEU A 85 -21.08 21.24 9.52
C LEU A 85 -21.43 22.55 10.23
N HIS A 86 -20.72 22.89 11.32
CA HIS A 86 -20.99 24.07 12.16
C HIS A 86 -19.96 25.20 11.98
N GLY A 87 -19.07 25.13 10.99
CA GLY A 87 -18.12 26.18 10.60
C GLY A 87 -18.10 26.33 9.09
#